data_AF-A0A5M8PXE6-F1
#
_entry.id   AF-A0A5M8PXE6-F1
#
_cell.length_a   1.000
_cell.length_b   1.000
_cell.length_c   1.000
_cell.angle_alpha   90.00
_cell.angle_beta   90.00
_cell.angle_gamma   90.00
#
_symmetry.space_group_name_H-M   'P 1'
#
loop_
_entity.id
_entity.type
_entity.pdbx_description
1 polymer ?
#
loop_
_entity_poly.entity_id
_entity_poly.type
_entity_poly.pdbx_seq_one_letter_code
_entity_poly.pdbx_strand_id
1 'polypeptide(L)'
;MTLAVRGVAELYKVVKREKELQRDILAFSVSHDHEPMRLYGHYPVIEEDKTTFYRHRIKKIYFPSEEGKDRWAAYKFTKNVYNLWMQIHLKRICSAIDELSPDLDLGVALCDSLTSRNRDCHQRCCSRK
;
A
#
# COMPACT_ATOMS: atom_id res chain seq x y z
N MET A 1 -1.27 -4.76 0.05
CA MET A 1 -0.11 -3.84 0.04
C MET A 1 0.74 -3.95 -1.20
N THR A 2 0.93 -5.14 -1.78
CA THR A 2 1.75 -5.32 -3.00
C THR A 2 1.38 -4.40 -4.17
N LEU A 3 0.09 -4.16 -4.43
CA LEU A 3 -0.33 -3.22 -5.49
C LEU A 3 0.13 -1.78 -5.23
N ALA A 4 0.02 -1.30 -3.99
CA ALA A 4 0.47 0.05 -3.62
C ALA A 4 1.98 0.19 -3.74
N VAL A 5 2.74 -0.79 -3.22
CA VAL A 5 4.20 -0.82 -3.33
C VAL A 5 4.64 -0.92 -4.79
N ARG A 6 3.92 -1.69 -5.63
CA ARG A 6 4.14 -1.74 -7.07
C ARG A 6 3.92 -0.37 -7.72
N GLY A 7 2.82 0.32 -7.42
CA GLY A 7 2.55 1.64 -7.97
C GLY A 7 3.68 2.63 -7.70
N VAL A 8 4.20 2.67 -6.46
CA VAL A 8 5.34 3.53 -6.11
C VAL A 8 6.62 3.10 -6.83
N ALA A 9 6.88 1.79 -6.93
CA ALA A 9 8.06 1.30 -7.64
C ALA A 9 8.02 1.63 -9.14
N GLU A 10 6.87 1.47 -9.80
CA GLU A 10 6.72 1.83 -11.21
C GLU A 10 6.84 3.35 -11.43
N LEU A 11 6.27 4.18 -10.54
CA LEU A 11 6.47 5.62 -10.57
C LEU A 11 7.95 5.98 -10.55
N TYR A 12 8.73 5.38 -9.65
CA TYR A 12 10.15 5.66 -9.51
C TYR A 12 10.99 5.14 -10.68
N LYS A 13 10.57 4.05 -11.34
CA LYS A 13 11.20 3.58 -12.58
C LYS A 13 11.03 4.56 -13.73
N VAL A 14 9.82 5.13 -13.88
CA VAL A 14 9.52 6.12 -14.93
C VAL A 14 10.49 7.31 -14.84
N VAL A 15 10.76 7.77 -13.62
CA VAL A 15 11.71 8.87 -13.37
C VAL A 15 13.17 8.41 -13.17
N LYS A 16 13.48 7.13 -13.42
CA LYS A 16 14.84 6.55 -13.33
C LYS A 16 15.51 6.68 -11.95
N ARG A 17 14.71 6.66 -10.88
CA ARG A 17 15.12 6.78 -9.47
C ARG A 17 14.88 5.50 -8.68
N GLU A 18 14.63 4.38 -9.34
CA GLU A 18 14.24 3.11 -8.71
C GLU A 18 15.28 2.61 -7.67
N LYS A 19 16.56 2.95 -7.84
CA LYS A 19 17.63 2.63 -6.86
C LYS A 19 17.38 3.20 -5.46
N GLU A 20 16.63 4.31 -5.33
CA GLU A 20 16.25 4.89 -4.03
C GLU A 20 15.31 3.99 -3.23
N LEU A 21 14.59 3.08 -3.89
CA LEU A 21 13.61 2.21 -3.27
C LEU A 21 14.17 0.83 -2.91
N GLN A 22 15.45 0.56 -3.20
CA GLN A 22 16.02 -0.76 -3.07
C GLN A 22 15.97 -1.24 -1.62
N ARG A 23 15.11 -2.25 -1.36
CA ARG A 23 14.85 -2.81 -0.02
C ARG A 23 14.32 -1.81 1.02
N ASP A 24 13.88 -0.65 0.58
CA ASP A 24 13.25 0.35 1.45
C ASP A 24 11.79 -0.04 1.73
N ILE A 25 11.34 0.17 2.98
CA ILE A 25 9.96 -0.12 3.34
C ILE A 25 9.05 0.97 2.77
N LEU A 26 8.17 0.58 1.86
CA LEU A 26 7.21 1.48 1.19
C LEU A 26 5.78 1.31 1.70
N ALA A 27 5.52 0.27 2.48
CA ALA A 27 4.22 0.11 3.12
C ALA A 27 4.27 -0.78 4.34
N PHE A 28 3.28 -0.63 5.21
CA PHE A 28 3.09 -1.52 6.35
C PHE A 28 1.78 -2.28 6.23
N SER A 29 1.73 -3.49 6.78
CA SER A 29 0.46 -4.18 7.03
C SER A 29 0.44 -4.70 8.45
N VAL A 30 -0.68 -4.51 9.13
CA VAL A 30 -0.97 -5.07 10.44
C VAL A 30 -1.99 -6.19 10.25
N SER A 31 -1.70 -7.37 10.80
CA SER A 31 -2.66 -8.48 10.87
C SER A 31 -2.89 -8.85 12.32
N HIS A 32 -4.13 -9.21 12.64
CA HIS A 32 -4.56 -9.62 13.97
C HIS A 32 -5.24 -10.98 13.87
N ASP A 33 -4.91 -11.90 14.76
CA ASP A 33 -5.63 -13.16 15.01
C ASP A 33 -5.99 -13.25 16.51
N HIS A 34 -6.35 -14.44 17.01
CA HIS A 34 -6.84 -14.60 18.37
C HIS A 34 -5.77 -14.43 19.47
N GLU A 35 -4.47 -14.39 19.14
CA GLU A 35 -3.41 -14.33 20.15
C GLU A 35 -2.33 -13.25 19.88
N PRO A 36 -1.67 -13.20 18.70
CA PRO A 36 -0.72 -12.14 18.39
C PRO A 36 -1.04 -11.17 17.24
N MET A 37 -0.87 -9.87 17.49
CA MET A 37 -0.70 -8.90 16.41
C MET A 37 0.63 -9.15 15.68
N ARG A 38 0.61 -9.16 14.34
CA ARG A 38 1.82 -9.20 13.51
C ARG A 38 1.90 -7.94 12.66
N LEU A 39 3.06 -7.29 12.71
CA LEU A 39 3.41 -6.15 11.89
C LEU A 39 4.37 -6.59 10.80
N TYR A 40 4.11 -6.14 9.58
CA TYR A 40 4.98 -6.36 8.45
C TYR A 40 5.32 -5.08 7.71
N GLY A 41 6.54 -4.99 7.21
CA GLY A 41 6.98 -4.02 6.21
C GLY A 41 7.03 -4.67 4.84
N HIS A 42 6.59 -3.94 3.82
CA HIS A 42 6.62 -4.36 2.42
C HIS A 42 7.63 -3.50 1.68
N TYR A 43 8.48 -4.16 0.89
CA TYR A 43 9.57 -3.51 0.18
C TYR A 43 9.77 -4.15 -1.20
N PRO A 44 10.20 -3.37 -2.21
CA PRO A 44 10.62 -3.91 -3.49
C PRO A 44 12.10 -4.36 -3.43
N VAL A 45 12.43 -5.32 -4.26
CA VAL A 45 13.81 -5.64 -4.67
C VAL A 45 13.85 -5.47 -6.17
N ILE A 46 14.71 -4.56 -6.61
CA ILE A 46 14.88 -4.15 -8.00
C ILE A 46 16.22 -4.71 -8.48
N GLU A 47 16.15 -5.50 -9.54
CA GLU A 47 17.28 -6.15 -10.21
C GLU A 47 17.13 -5.89 -11.70
N GLU A 48 17.96 -4.99 -12.25
CA GLU A 48 17.93 -4.60 -13.67
C GLU A 48 16.49 -4.32 -14.15
N ASP A 49 15.90 -5.25 -14.92
CA ASP A 49 14.55 -5.10 -15.49
C ASP A 49 13.42 -5.66 -14.61
N LYS A 50 13.75 -6.39 -13.55
CA LYS A 50 12.79 -7.11 -12.71
C LYS A 50 12.61 -6.42 -11.36
N THR A 51 11.35 -6.27 -10.97
CA THR A 51 10.99 -5.86 -9.61
C THR A 51 10.17 -6.94 -8.93
N THR A 52 10.67 -7.42 -7.81
CA THR A 52 10.00 -8.39 -6.95
C THR A 52 9.59 -7.73 -5.64
N PHE A 53 8.52 -8.20 -5.03
CA PHE A 53 7.93 -7.56 -3.86
C PHE A 53 7.90 -8.54 -2.71
N TYR A 54 8.48 -8.14 -1.59
CA TYR A 54 8.57 -8.98 -0.41
C TYR A 54 7.92 -8.32 0.78
N ARG A 55 7.64 -9.15 1.78
CA ARG A 55 7.11 -8.74 3.07
C ARG A 55 8.00 -9.29 4.17
N HIS A 56 8.55 -8.42 5.01
CA HIS A 56 9.33 -8.79 6.19
C HIS A 56 8.49 -8.59 7.46
N ARG A 57 8.54 -9.55 8.38
CA ARG A 57 7.87 -9.46 9.67
C ARG A 57 8.72 -8.62 10.62
N ILE A 58 8.25 -7.41 10.91
CA ILE A 58 8.94 -6.45 11.79
C ILE A 58 8.77 -6.87 13.26
N LYS A 59 7.53 -7.19 13.66
CA LYS A 59 7.24 -7.57 15.05
C LYS A 59 6.04 -8.49 15.16
N LYS A 60 6.09 -9.40 16.14
CA LYS A 60 4.97 -10.21 16.62
C LYS A 60 4.75 -9.84 18.08
N ILE A 61 3.53 -9.47 18.44
CA ILE A 61 3.17 -8.98 19.77
C ILE A 61 2.07 -9.86 20.30
N TYR A 62 2.26 -10.43 21.49
CA TYR A 62 1.27 -11.27 22.16
C TYR A 62 0.50 -10.42 23.17
N PHE A 63 -0.83 -10.42 23.07
CA PHE A 63 -1.70 -9.68 23.99
C PHE A 63 -1.75 -10.22 25.43
N PRO A 64 -1.60 -11.54 25.69
CA PRO A 64 -1.68 -12.07 27.06
C PRO A 64 -0.51 -11.72 27.98
N SER A 65 0.44 -10.84 27.62
CA SER A 65 1.57 -10.56 28.50
C SER A 65 1.10 -9.88 29.80
N GLU A 66 1.57 -10.41 30.92
CA GLU A 66 1.03 -10.26 32.30
C GLU A 66 0.92 -8.81 32.83
N GLU A 67 1.34 -7.79 32.08
CA GLU A 67 1.35 -6.38 32.51
C GLU A 67 0.74 -5.40 31.49
N GLY A 68 0.16 -5.86 30.36
CA GLY A 68 -0.47 -4.97 29.39
C GLY A 68 0.47 -3.95 28.71
N LYS A 69 1.79 -4.12 28.86
CA LYS A 69 2.84 -3.26 28.27
C LYS A 69 2.68 -3.08 26.75
N ASP A 70 2.18 -4.12 26.09
CA ASP A 70 1.99 -4.16 24.65
C ASP A 70 0.58 -3.77 24.18
N ARG A 71 -0.34 -3.47 25.11
CA ARG A 71 -1.76 -3.13 24.80
C ARG A 71 -1.88 -1.99 23.79
N TRP A 72 -0.99 -1.01 23.87
CA TRP A 72 -1.02 0.18 23.02
C TRP A 72 -0.03 0.13 21.86
N ALA A 73 0.66 -1.00 21.64
CA ALA A 73 1.72 -1.07 20.65
C ALA A 73 1.20 -0.86 19.23
N ALA A 74 0.07 -1.50 18.86
CA ALA A 74 -0.58 -1.32 17.57
C ALA A 74 -0.95 0.15 17.33
N TYR A 75 -1.58 0.76 18.33
CA TYR A 75 -2.02 2.15 18.28
C TYR A 75 -0.83 3.11 18.13
N LYS A 76 0.20 2.98 18.99
CA LYS A 76 1.42 3.81 18.93
C LYS A 76 2.13 3.65 17.60
N PHE A 77 2.25 2.42 17.10
CA PHE A 77 2.86 2.14 15.80
C PHE A 77 2.08 2.84 14.69
N THR A 78 0.78 2.61 14.57
CA THR A 78 -0.05 3.22 13.53
C THR A 78 0.02 4.74 13.62
N LYS A 79 -0.11 5.34 14.82
CA LYS A 79 0.02 6.78 15.01
C LYS A 79 1.37 7.31 14.51
N ASN A 80 2.47 6.62 14.79
CA ASN A 80 3.79 7.01 14.30
C ASN A 80 3.95 6.83 12.78
N VAL A 81 3.29 5.84 12.17
CA VAL A 81 3.25 5.71 10.71
C VAL A 81 2.63 6.95 10.09
N TYR A 82 1.48 7.44 10.59
CA TYR A 82 0.85 8.65 10.06
C TYR A 82 1.62 9.93 10.39
N ASN A 83 2.09 10.08 11.63
CA ASN A 83 2.70 11.32 12.09
C ASN A 83 4.12 11.54 11.57
N LEU A 84 4.89 10.47 11.35
CA LEU A 84 6.31 10.56 11.00
C LEU A 84 6.56 9.99 9.61
N TRP A 85 6.31 8.69 9.43
CA TRP A 85 6.72 7.99 8.22
C TRP A 85 5.93 8.44 6.98
N MET A 86 4.62 8.64 7.10
CA MET A 86 3.74 9.02 6.00
C MET A 86 4.10 10.40 5.43
N GLN A 87 4.52 11.33 6.27
CA GLN A 87 4.94 12.66 5.82
C GLN A 87 6.19 12.55 4.94
N ILE A 88 7.15 11.71 5.32
CA ILE A 88 8.36 11.43 4.54
C ILE A 88 7.99 10.71 3.24
N HIS A 89 7.11 9.71 3.31
CA HIS A 89 6.69 8.93 2.15
C HIS A 89 5.89 9.76 1.13
N LEU A 90 5.02 10.65 1.60
CA LEU A 90 4.28 11.58 0.74
C LEU A 90 5.24 12.52 0.00
N LYS A 91 6.21 13.13 0.70
CA LYS A 91 7.22 13.98 0.06
C LYS A 91 8.03 13.24 -0.99
N ARG A 92 8.40 11.98 -0.71
CA ARG A 92 9.06 11.10 -1.68
C ARG A 92 8.21 10.93 -2.95
N ILE A 93 6.93 10.58 -2.79
CA ILE A 93 6.00 10.41 -3.93
C ILE A 93 5.82 11.72 -4.71
N CYS A 94 5.58 12.86 -4.04
CA CYS A 94 5.44 14.16 -4.69
C CYS A 94 6.71 14.52 -5.48
N SER A 95 7.89 14.33 -4.89
CA SER A 95 9.16 14.56 -5.59
C SER A 95 9.30 13.74 -6.87
N ALA A 96 8.85 12.47 -6.86
CA ALA A 96 8.87 11.66 -8.08
C ALA A 96 7.80 12.11 -9.10
N ILE A 97 6.63 12.59 -8.64
CA ILE A 97 5.58 13.14 -9.52
C ILE A 97 6.03 14.43 -10.19
N ASP A 98 6.71 15.32 -9.46
CA ASP A 98 7.17 16.61 -9.96
C ASP A 98 8.20 16.48 -11.10
N GLU A 99 8.85 15.31 -11.21
CA GLU A 99 9.81 14.97 -12.27
C GLU A 99 9.17 14.25 -13.48
N LEU A 100 7.86 13.99 -13.45
CA LEU A 100 7.16 13.36 -14.56
C LEU A 100 7.07 14.31 -15.76
N SER A 101 7.32 13.77 -16.95
CA SER A 101 7.04 14.50 -18.19
C SER A 101 5.52 14.71 -18.34
N PRO A 102 5.06 15.92 -18.70
CA PRO A 102 3.64 16.17 -18.96
C PRO A 102 3.10 15.35 -20.13
N ASP A 103 3.96 14.88 -21.04
CA ASP A 103 3.59 14.09 -22.22
C ASP A 103 3.59 12.58 -21.96
N LEU A 104 3.74 12.14 -20.70
CA LEU A 104 3.80 10.74 -20.35
C LEU A 104 2.42 10.06 -20.48
N ASP A 105 2.28 9.12 -21.40
CA ASP A 105 1.14 8.22 -21.45
C ASP A 105 1.36 7.02 -20.50
N LEU A 106 0.59 6.98 -19.42
CA LEU A 106 0.61 5.91 -18.43
C LEU A 106 -0.24 4.70 -18.83
N GLY A 107 -0.94 4.73 -19.97
CA GLY A 107 -1.75 3.61 -20.47
C GLY A 107 -2.85 3.19 -19.49
N VAL A 108 -3.32 4.12 -18.65
CA VAL A 108 -4.38 3.83 -17.68
C VAL A 108 -5.69 3.69 -18.44
N ALA A 109 -6.13 2.45 -18.66
CA ALA A 109 -7.49 2.20 -19.11
C ALA A 109 -8.45 2.70 -18.00
N LEU A 110 -9.03 3.89 -18.21
CA LEU A 110 -10.16 4.38 -17.42
C LEU A 110 -11.28 3.34 -17.55
N CYS A 111 -11.46 2.54 -16.51
CA CYS A 111 -12.62 1.67 -16.43
C CYS A 111 -13.83 2.55 -16.05
N ASP A 112 -14.56 3.04 -17.05
CA ASP A 112 -15.80 3.82 -16.96
C ASP A 112 -16.97 3.02 -16.36
N SER A 113 -16.75 2.38 -15.21
CA SER A 113 -17.75 1.52 -14.55
C SER A 113 -18.55 2.24 -13.46
N LEU A 114 -18.35 3.55 -13.26
CA LEU A 114 -19.07 4.34 -12.25
C LEU A 114 -20.17 5.26 -12.81
N THR A 115 -20.38 5.34 -14.13
CA THR A 115 -21.46 6.15 -14.73
C THR A 115 -22.66 5.34 -15.21
N SER A 116 -22.59 4.00 -15.31
CA SER A 116 -23.75 3.19 -15.76
C SER A 116 -24.63 2.62 -14.65
N ARG A 117 -24.19 2.68 -13.38
CA ARG A 117 -24.84 1.92 -12.30
C ARG A 117 -25.99 2.63 -11.58
N ASN A 118 -26.70 3.54 -12.27
CA ASN A 118 -27.80 4.30 -11.65
C ASN A 118 -29.13 4.36 -12.43
N ARG A 119 -29.42 3.44 -13.37
CA ARG A 119 -30.78 3.39 -13.98
C ARG A 119 -31.46 2.03 -14.21
N ASP A 120 -30.86 0.89 -13.88
CA ASP A 120 -31.54 -0.41 -14.08
C ASP A 120 -31.60 -1.26 -12.79
N CYS A 121 -32.35 -0.81 -11.78
CA CYS A 121 -32.74 -1.66 -10.64
C CYS A 121 -34.27 -1.70 -10.42
N HIS A 122 -35.04 -1.52 -11.48
CA HIS A 122 -36.47 -1.80 -11.49
C HIS A 122 -36.83 -2.46 -12.82
N GLN A 123 -36.72 -3.80 -12.91
CA GLN A 123 -37.61 -4.63 -13.78
C GLN A 123 -37.31 -6.13 -13.81
N ARG A 124 -36.28 -6.67 -13.16
CA ARG A 124 -35.99 -8.12 -13.23
C ARG A 124 -36.24 -8.91 -11.94
N CYS A 125 -37.40 -8.73 -11.31
CA CYS A 125 -37.87 -9.64 -10.25
C CYS A 125 -39.25 -10.28 -10.48
N CYS A 126 -39.86 -10.11 -11.66
CA CYS A 126 -41.07 -10.83 -12.05
C CYS A 126 -40.87 -11.53 -13.39
N SER A 127 -40.14 -12.65 -13.42
CA SER A 127 -40.25 -13.69 -14.45
C SER A 127 -39.24 -14.81 -14.22
N ARG A 128 -39.39 -15.58 -13.14
CA ARG A 128 -39.10 -17.03 -13.16
C ARG A 128 -40.20 -17.70 -12.34
N LYS A 129 -40.87 -18.63 -13.03
CA LYS A 129 -41.92 -19.53 -12.53
C LYS A 129 -41.44 -20.31 -11.31
#